data_AF-A0A5S4TC60-F1
#
_entry.id   AF-A0A5S4TC60-F1
#
_cell.length_a   1.000
_cell.length_b   1.000
_cell.length_c   1.000
_cell.angle_alpha   90.00
_cell.angle_beta   90.00
_cell.angle_gamma   90.00
#
_symmetry.space_group_name_H-M   'P 1'
#
loop_
_entity.id
_entity.type
_entity.pdbx_description
1 polymer ?
#
loop_
_entity_poly.entity_id
_entity_poly.type
_entity_poly.pdbx_seq_one_letter_code
_entity_poly.pdbx_strand_id
1 'polypeptide(L)' 'DYLTDGGKIYLEIGYKQGQSVPALFRKYLPEKRVRTLKDQFGQDRMVVVDDGQD' A
#
# COMPACT_ATOMS: atom_id res chain seq x y z
N ASP A 1 -15.36 -9.28 5.00
CA ASP A 1 -15.12 -10.67 4.56
C ASP A 1 -14.32 -10.78 3.26
N TYR A 2 -13.32 -9.93 3.01
CA TYR A 2 -12.49 -10.02 1.79
C TYR A 2 -11.03 -10.39 2.07
N LEU A 3 -10.55 -10.15 3.29
CA LEU A 3 -9.21 -10.52 3.75
C LEU A 3 -9.35 -11.34 5.04
N THR A 4 -8.43 -12.28 5.23
CA THR A 4 -8.24 -12.95 6.52
C THR A 4 -7.68 -11.96 7.54
N ASP A 5 -7.77 -12.31 8.82
CA ASP A 5 -7.01 -11.58 9.84
C ASP A 5 -5.51 -11.63 9.51
N GLY A 6 -4.81 -10.52 9.71
CA GLY A 6 -3.41 -10.36 9.27
C GLY A 6 -3.20 -10.25 7.75
N GLY A 7 -4.27 -10.20 6.95
CA GLY A 7 -4.19 -10.15 5.48
C GLY A 7 -3.45 -8.92 4.96
N LYS A 8 -2.63 -9.12 3.93
CA LYS A 8 -1.80 -8.07 3.31
C LYS A 8 -2.33 -7.71 1.92
N ILE A 9 -2.26 -6.43 1.57
CA ILE A 9 -2.63 -5.93 0.24
C ILE A 9 -1.34 -5.54 -0.49
N TYR A 10 -1.18 -6.05 -1.70
CA TYR A 10 -0.15 -5.63 -2.65
C TYR A 10 -0.86 -5.14 -3.90
N LEU A 11 -0.70 -3.86 -4.22
CA LEU A 11 -1.38 -3.23 -5.35
C LEU A 11 -0.37 -2.54 -6.26
N GLU A 12 -0.27 -3.01 -7.51
CA GLU A 12 0.46 -2.30 -8.55
C GLU A 12 -0.26 -1.00 -8.93
N ILE A 13 0.51 0.06 -9.12
CA ILE A 13 -0.01 1.40 -9.44
C ILE A 13 0.73 2.01 -10.63
N GLY A 14 0.05 2.91 -11.34
CA GLY A 14 0.74 3.83 -12.25
C GLY A 14 1.57 4.85 -11.47
N TYR A 15 2.72 5.27 -12.01
CA TYR A 15 3.67 6.12 -11.27
C TYR A 15 3.10 7.45 -10.76
N LYS A 16 2.03 7.97 -11.39
CA LYS A 16 1.33 9.19 -10.95
C LYS A 16 0.41 8.98 -9.74
N GLN A 17 0.20 7.74 -9.32
CA GLN A 17 -0.74 7.37 -8.25
C GLN A 17 -0.04 7.15 -6.89
N GLY A 18 1.27 7.38 -6.81
CA GLY A 18 2.09 7.16 -5.60
C GLY A 18 1.67 7.98 -4.37
N GLN A 19 0.88 9.04 -4.54
CA GLN A 19 0.29 9.81 -3.45
C GLN A 19 -1.17 9.46 -3.16
N SER A 20 -2.02 9.39 -4.20
CA SER A 20 -3.47 9.25 -4.03
C SER A 20 -3.87 7.87 -3.49
N VAL A 21 -3.22 6.80 -3.94
CA VAL A 21 -3.56 5.43 -3.50
C VAL A 21 -3.15 5.19 -2.04
N PRO A 22 -1.92 5.51 -1.59
CA PRO A 22 -1.58 5.41 -0.17
C PRO A 22 -2.46 6.29 0.74
N ALA A 23 -2.86 7.48 0.28
CA ALA A 23 -3.74 8.36 1.05
C ALA A 23 -5.12 7.73 1.28
N LEU A 24 -5.65 6.99 0.29
CA LEU A 24 -6.91 6.25 0.44
C LEU A 24 -6.79 5.21 1.56
N PHE A 25 -5.73 4.39 1.54
CA PHE A 25 -5.53 3.38 2.57
C PHE A 25 -5.31 3.99 3.95
N ARG A 26 -4.52 5.05 4.08
CA ARG A 26 -4.35 5.74 5.39
C ARG A 26 -5.65 6.32 5.93
N LYS A 27 -6.58 6.73 5.04
CA LYS A 27 -7.89 7.27 5.45
C LYS A 27 -8.84 6.18 5.95
N TYR A 28 -8.88 5.02 5.28
CA TYR A 28 -9.87 3.98 5.54
C TYR A 28 -9.36 2.81 6.39
N LEU A 29 -8.03 2.64 6.49
CA LEU A 29 -7.33 1.64 7.29
C LEU A 29 -6.21 2.30 8.12
N PRO A 30 -6.54 3.27 9.00
CA PRO A 30 -5.55 4.07 9.73
C PRO A 30 -4.64 3.25 10.66
N GLU A 31 -5.08 2.07 11.08
CA GLU A 31 -4.32 1.14 11.93
C GLU A 31 -3.28 0.32 11.16
N LYS A 32 -3.37 0.25 9.83
CA LYS A 32 -2.46 -0.53 8.99
C LYS A 32 -1.22 0.28 8.61
N ARG A 33 -0.09 -0.41 8.48
CA ARG A 33 1.14 0.16 7.91
C ARG A 33 0.98 0.27 6.39
N VAL A 34 1.12 1.48 5.85
CA VAL A 34 1.02 1.76 4.41
C VAL A 34 2.37 2.21 3.85
N ARG A 35 2.95 1.43 2.94
CA ARG A 35 4.25 1.69 2.29
C ARG A 35 4.10 1.78 0.77
N THR A 36 4.94 2.61 0.14
CA THR A 36 5.05 2.67 -1.31
C THR A 36 6.42 2.15 -1.71
N LEU A 37 6.47 1.16 -2.58
CA LEU A 37 7.69 0.62 -3.15
C LEU A 37 7.96 1.26 -4.52
N LYS A 38 9.24 1.53 -4.76
CA LYS A 38 9.73 2.09 -6.02
C LYS A 38 10.26 0.99 -6.92
N ASP A 39 10.16 1.19 -8.24
CA ASP A 39 10.85 0.37 -9.21
C ASP A 39 12.35 0.74 -9.33
N GLN A 40 13.06 0.05 -10.22
CA GLN A 40 14.48 0.30 -10.50
C GLN A 40 14.79 1.71 -11.05
N PHE A 41 13.77 2.44 -11.50
CA PHE A 41 13.88 3.82 -12.00
C PHE A 41 13.46 4.85 -10.94
N GLY A 42 13.16 4.42 -9.71
CA GLY A 42 12.75 5.28 -8.61
C GLY A 42 11.28 5.73 -8.66
N GLN A 43 10.50 5.20 -9.60
CA GLN A 43 9.08 5.53 -9.73
C GLN A 43 8.25 4.69 -8.77
N ASP A 44 7.24 5.31 -8.15
CA ASP A 44 6.31 4.60 -7.28
C ASP A 44 5.53 3.56 -8.10
N ARG A 45 5.59 2.28 -7.71
CA ARG A 45 5.06 1.18 -8.52
C ARG A 45 4.14 0.25 -7.76
N MET A 46 4.26 0.20 -6.44
CA MET A 46 3.43 -0.68 -5.63
C MET A 46 3.09 -0.04 -4.29
N VAL A 47 1.85 -0.22 -3.85
CA VAL A 47 1.40 0.09 -2.50
C VAL A 47 1.25 -1.22 -1.72
N VAL A 48 1.83 -1.26 -0.52
CA VAL A 48 1.76 -2.37 0.41
C VAL A 48 1.01 -1.92 1.66
N VAL A 49 0.00 -2.69 2.05
CA VAL A 49 -0.76 -2.49 3.29
C VAL A 49 -0.66 -3.75 4.13
N ASP A 50 -0.07 -3.64 5.31
CA ASP A 50 0.16 -4.76 6.23
C ASP A 50 0.07 -4.31 7.71
N ASP A 51 0.22 -5.25 8.65
CA ASP A 51 0.15 -4.99 10.09
C ASP A 51 1.48 -4.56 10.73
N GLY A 52 2.52 -4.30 9.94
CA GLY A 52 3.80 -3.84 10.48
C GLY A 52 4.67 -4.88 11.18
N GLN A 53 4.25 -6.14 11.25
CA GLN A 53 5.04 -7.25 11.78
C GLN A 53 5.83 -7.92 10.65
N ASP A 54 7.16 -8.01 10.83
CA ASP A 54 8.09 -8.66 9.90
C ASP A 54 8.11 -10.18 10.10
#